data_AF-A0A660YCE2-F1
#
_entry.id   AF-A0A660YCE2-F1
#
_cell.length_a   1.000
_cell.length_b   1.000
_cell.length_c   1.000
_cell.angle_alpha   90.00
_cell.angle_beta   90.00
_cell.angle_gamma   90.00
#
_symmetry.space_group_name_H-M   'P 1'
#
loop_
_entity.id
_entity.type
_entity.pdbx_description
1 polymer ?
#
loop_
_entity_poly.entity_id
_entity_poly.type
_entity_poly.pdbx_seq_one_letter_code
_entity_poly.pdbx_strand_id
1 'polypeptide(L)'
;MPDLRTRYVGLELETPIVVASSGLTETVEKMRLCQEHGAGAVVVKSYAEEEVMRSSPTPRYRILRRRLGGEGSVTFISYEQASKFDIERYAQEVADAKAKLRIKVIPSILCVTDEGWVKAAQLLEEAGADALEINTSCPHGSITFRGKRVEETIFRTVRLIREAVSLPIVVKVSSMLTSPIGVVKEVERIGVQGVTIFNRMTALDVNVHTEEIEMPGGYTGHGGPWAIQYPLRWISQIYPEVKLDIAASGGVSCWEDVVRYILVGATVVQVCTAIFFNGYGFIEELVRGLERHMEEKGYARPEDFRGKVVGKILGMYEIDRRHRFDAKIDPSPTAPCKFACPVKVPVQAFIHYLSKGEFAKALEMIRSVDPFQSVLARVCYHPCEDACTRGDMDEPIAIMALKRFVLEWGERNLPQEVPRTAPPTGKKVAVVGAGPAGLTVAHDLAKKGHRVVVYEALPVPGGMMAVGIPEYRLPREVLRKEIERIEGMGVEIRTGIEVGKDVSLDELRREYDAVFVGTGAHRSIPLGVPGEGKEGVVQALDLLRRVHLGGD
;
A
#
# COMPACT_ATOMS: atom_id res chain seq x y z
N MET A 1 11.14 -13.68 -16.80
CA MET A 1 10.11 -12.64 -16.76
C MET A 1 8.81 -13.20 -17.31
N PRO A 2 7.70 -13.00 -16.59
CA PRO A 2 6.37 -13.39 -17.03
C PRO A 2 5.94 -12.59 -18.27
N ASP A 3 5.05 -13.17 -19.06
CA ASP A 3 4.45 -12.53 -20.23
C ASP A 3 3.14 -11.86 -19.81
N LEU A 4 3.13 -10.54 -19.73
CA LEU A 4 1.95 -9.76 -19.31
C LEU A 4 0.86 -9.67 -20.39
N ARG A 5 1.12 -10.15 -21.60
CA ARG A 5 0.15 -10.05 -22.69
C ARG A 5 -1.13 -10.80 -22.36
N THR A 6 -2.26 -10.21 -22.73
CA THR A 6 -3.59 -10.83 -22.62
C THR A 6 -4.38 -10.59 -23.89
N ARG A 7 -5.38 -11.44 -24.13
CA ARG A 7 -6.31 -11.31 -25.24
C ARG A 7 -7.65 -10.82 -24.72
N TYR A 8 -8.09 -9.66 -25.20
CA TYR A 8 -9.32 -8.99 -24.77
C TYR A 8 -10.19 -8.64 -25.97
N VAL A 9 -11.40 -9.19 -26.03
CA VAL A 9 -12.38 -9.05 -27.12
C VAL A 9 -11.80 -9.31 -28.51
N GLY A 10 -10.86 -10.25 -28.59
CA GLY A 10 -10.14 -10.59 -29.81
C GLY A 10 -8.90 -9.75 -30.09
N LEU A 11 -8.60 -8.74 -29.27
CA LEU A 11 -7.43 -7.87 -29.37
C LEU A 11 -6.28 -8.42 -28.53
N GLU A 12 -5.07 -8.45 -29.10
CA GLU A 12 -3.84 -8.71 -28.35
C GLU A 12 -3.36 -7.42 -27.67
N LEU A 13 -3.25 -7.45 -26.34
CA LEU A 13 -2.80 -6.31 -25.52
C LEU A 13 -1.43 -6.60 -24.92
N GLU A 14 -0.58 -5.57 -24.81
CA GLU A 14 0.74 -5.67 -24.15
C GLU A 14 0.61 -5.97 -22.65
N THR A 15 -0.45 -5.47 -22.00
CA THR A 15 -0.76 -5.67 -20.57
C THR A 15 -2.28 -5.75 -20.36
N PRO A 16 -2.80 -6.33 -19.26
CA PRO A 16 -4.23 -6.32 -18.95
C PRO A 16 -4.72 -4.98 -18.40
N ILE A 17 -3.88 -3.94 -18.35
CA ILE A 17 -4.22 -2.64 -17.78
C ILE A 17 -4.76 -1.73 -18.89
N VAL A 18 -5.98 -1.25 -18.71
CA VAL A 18 -6.68 -0.40 -19.67
C VAL A 18 -6.97 0.95 -19.01
N VAL A 19 -6.70 2.06 -19.71
CA VAL A 19 -7.10 3.38 -19.19
C VAL A 19 -8.57 3.61 -19.54
N ALA A 20 -9.40 3.82 -18.52
CA ALA A 20 -10.83 3.96 -18.68
C ALA A 20 -11.23 5.30 -19.31
N SER A 21 -12.39 5.33 -19.97
CA SER A 21 -12.99 6.54 -20.56
C SER A 21 -13.03 7.68 -19.54
N SER A 22 -12.26 8.74 -19.82
CA SER A 22 -12.16 9.92 -18.97
C SER A 22 -11.43 11.06 -19.69
N GLY A 23 -11.27 12.21 -19.03
CA GLY A 23 -10.39 13.27 -19.53
C GLY A 23 -8.95 12.84 -19.86
N LEU A 24 -8.48 11.68 -19.38
CA LEU A 24 -7.14 11.11 -19.66
C LEU A 24 -7.03 10.44 -21.04
N THR A 25 -8.15 10.19 -21.71
CA THR A 25 -8.20 9.48 -22.99
C THR A 25 -8.94 10.27 -24.07
N GLU A 26 -9.08 11.58 -23.88
CA GLU A 26 -9.90 12.46 -24.74
C GLU A 26 -9.20 12.85 -26.06
N THR A 27 -7.87 12.93 -26.09
CA THR A 27 -7.10 13.33 -27.29
C THR A 27 -5.94 12.37 -27.57
N VAL A 28 -5.45 12.36 -28.81
CA VAL A 28 -4.29 11.55 -29.24
C VAL A 28 -3.08 11.77 -28.37
N GLU A 29 -2.81 12.99 -27.94
CA GLU A 29 -1.67 13.30 -27.07
C GLU A 29 -1.80 12.60 -25.72
N LYS A 30 -3.00 12.59 -25.14
CA LYS A 30 -3.23 11.92 -23.84
C LYS A 30 -3.23 10.40 -23.97
N MET A 31 -3.78 9.88 -25.07
CA MET A 31 -3.69 8.46 -25.41
C MET A 31 -2.23 8.01 -25.62
N ARG A 32 -1.38 8.86 -26.20
CA ARG A 32 0.07 8.63 -26.31
C ARG A 32 0.72 8.48 -24.93
N LEU A 33 0.38 9.35 -23.97
CA LEU A 33 0.89 9.23 -22.60
C LEU A 33 0.48 7.90 -21.95
N CYS A 34 -0.75 7.44 -22.16
CA CYS A 34 -1.19 6.13 -21.69
C CYS A 34 -0.31 4.98 -22.25
N GLN A 35 0.00 5.04 -23.55
CA GLN A 35 0.86 4.06 -24.22
C GLN A 35 2.31 4.11 -23.73
N GLU A 36 2.87 5.30 -23.56
CA GLU A 36 4.25 5.49 -23.09
C GLU A 36 4.46 4.93 -21.69
N HIS A 37 3.42 4.97 -20.83
CA HIS A 37 3.44 4.41 -19.48
C HIS A 37 2.95 2.96 -19.38
N GLY A 38 2.74 2.27 -20.51
CA GLY A 38 2.55 0.81 -20.54
C GLY A 38 1.11 0.30 -20.45
N ALA A 39 0.10 1.13 -20.72
CA ALA A 39 -1.28 0.63 -20.83
C ALA A 39 -1.46 -0.24 -22.09
N GLY A 40 -2.21 -1.33 -21.98
CA GLY A 40 -2.48 -2.24 -23.10
C GLY A 40 -3.54 -1.71 -24.07
N ALA A 41 -4.51 -0.94 -23.57
CA ALA A 41 -5.54 -0.27 -24.36
C ALA A 41 -6.01 1.03 -23.69
N VAL A 42 -6.70 1.87 -24.46
CA VAL A 42 -7.45 3.02 -23.96
C VAL A 42 -8.92 2.89 -24.35
N VAL A 43 -9.81 3.15 -23.39
CA VAL A 43 -11.19 3.47 -23.71
C VAL A 43 -11.27 4.98 -23.89
N VAL A 44 -11.56 5.45 -25.11
CA VAL A 44 -11.62 6.88 -25.42
C VAL A 44 -12.77 7.51 -24.63
N LYS A 45 -12.57 8.73 -24.15
CA LYS A 45 -13.62 9.47 -23.44
C LYS A 45 -14.94 9.40 -24.19
N SER A 46 -16.02 8.97 -23.54
CA SER A 46 -17.27 8.67 -24.22
C SER A 46 -17.77 9.84 -25.06
N TYR A 47 -18.22 9.60 -26.30
CA TYR A 47 -19.07 10.52 -27.04
C TYR A 47 -20.51 10.45 -26.51
N ALA A 48 -21.20 11.58 -26.49
CA ALA A 48 -22.62 11.67 -26.18
C ALA A 48 -23.39 12.34 -27.30
N GLU A 49 -24.54 11.78 -27.71
CA GLU A 49 -25.44 12.37 -28.72
C GLU A 49 -25.97 13.74 -28.28
N GLU A 50 -26.44 13.83 -27.03
CA GLU A 50 -26.96 15.05 -26.42
C GLU A 50 -25.85 16.06 -26.14
N GLU A 51 -25.98 17.27 -26.69
CA GLU A 51 -24.96 18.31 -26.58
C GLU A 51 -24.72 18.77 -25.14
N VAL A 52 -25.78 18.83 -24.33
CA VAL A 52 -25.67 19.22 -22.91
C VAL A 52 -24.71 18.30 -22.13
N MET A 53 -24.58 17.05 -22.56
CA MET A 53 -23.68 16.06 -21.96
C MET A 53 -22.24 16.17 -22.45
N ARG A 54 -21.94 17.06 -23.39
CA ARG A 54 -20.58 17.32 -23.88
C ARG A 54 -19.91 18.48 -23.11
N SER A 55 -20.60 19.05 -22.12
CA SER A 55 -20.08 20.10 -21.24
C SER A 55 -19.92 19.61 -19.81
N SER A 56 -18.76 19.86 -19.20
CA SER A 56 -18.46 19.49 -17.81
C SER A 56 -18.41 20.73 -16.90
N PRO A 57 -19.41 20.96 -16.03
CA PRO A 57 -19.40 22.09 -15.10
C PRO A 57 -18.27 21.99 -14.06
N THR A 58 -17.90 23.14 -13.50
CA THR A 58 -16.92 23.23 -12.41
C THR A 58 -17.66 23.45 -11.09
N PRO A 59 -17.29 22.72 -10.01
CA PRO A 59 -16.20 21.76 -9.91
C PRO A 59 -16.59 20.36 -10.43
N ARG A 60 -15.62 19.63 -11.00
CA ARG A 60 -15.84 18.29 -11.57
C ARG A 60 -15.57 17.15 -10.60
N TYR A 61 -14.75 17.39 -9.59
CA TYR A 61 -14.24 16.38 -8.65
C TYR A 61 -14.35 16.92 -7.22
N ARG A 62 -14.86 16.11 -6.28
CA ARG A 62 -14.86 16.43 -4.85
C ARG A 62 -14.57 15.20 -4.00
N ILE A 63 -13.72 15.39 -2.99
CA ILE A 63 -13.44 14.37 -1.97
C ILE A 63 -14.40 14.60 -0.81
N LEU A 64 -15.17 13.58 -0.47
CA LEU A 64 -16.01 13.56 0.71
C LEU A 64 -15.27 12.85 1.85
N ARG A 65 -15.22 13.50 3.01
CA ARG A 65 -14.61 12.95 4.22
C ARG A 65 -15.71 12.67 5.23
N ARG A 66 -15.78 11.44 5.71
CA ARG A 66 -16.68 11.04 6.79
C ARG A 66 -15.84 10.46 7.93
N ARG A 67 -16.37 10.47 9.15
CA ARG A 67 -15.72 9.86 10.32
C ARG A 67 -16.66 8.84 10.93
N LEU A 68 -16.09 7.72 11.35
CA LEU A 68 -16.74 6.71 12.16
C LEU A 68 -15.94 6.58 13.46
N GLY A 69 -16.34 7.34 14.49
CA GLY A 69 -15.55 7.50 15.71
C GLY A 69 -14.21 8.19 15.43
N GLY A 70 -13.10 7.55 15.81
CA GLY A 70 -11.74 8.02 15.53
C GLY A 70 -11.26 7.78 14.10
N GLU A 71 -11.92 6.90 13.34
CA GLU A 71 -11.50 6.50 12.00
C GLU A 71 -12.07 7.43 10.93
N GLY A 72 -11.21 7.90 10.02
CA GLY A 72 -11.60 8.69 8.85
C GLY A 72 -11.84 7.81 7.63
N SER A 73 -12.92 8.06 6.89
CA SER A 73 -13.14 7.48 5.56
C SER A 73 -13.16 8.55 4.49
N VAL A 74 -12.60 8.23 3.33
CA VAL A 74 -12.65 9.10 2.15
C VAL A 74 -13.43 8.41 1.04
N THR A 75 -14.34 9.16 0.42
CA THR A 75 -15.00 8.76 -0.81
C THR A 75 -14.93 9.91 -1.82
N PHE A 76 -15.22 9.60 -3.07
CA PHE A 76 -15.04 10.50 -4.18
C PHE A 76 -16.34 10.65 -4.97
N ILE A 77 -16.75 11.90 -5.24
CA ILE A 77 -17.84 12.21 -6.17
C ILE A 77 -17.30 13.02 -7.36
N SER A 78 -17.78 12.69 -8.56
CA SER A 78 -17.47 13.43 -9.78
C SER A 78 -18.70 13.76 -10.60
N TYR A 79 -18.63 14.90 -11.25
CA TYR A 79 -19.47 15.26 -12.37
C TYR A 79 -18.60 15.51 -13.60
N GLU A 80 -17.99 14.44 -14.12
CA GLU A 80 -17.29 14.46 -15.40
C GLU A 80 -18.24 13.97 -16.49
N GLN A 81 -18.50 14.83 -17.48
CA GLN A 81 -19.39 14.56 -18.59
C GLN A 81 -18.62 14.04 -19.82
N ALA A 82 -19.33 13.73 -20.90
CA ALA A 82 -18.78 13.15 -22.12
C ALA A 82 -17.73 14.06 -22.79
N SER A 83 -17.11 13.56 -23.86
CA SER A 83 -16.21 14.31 -24.72
C SER A 83 -16.88 15.59 -25.22
N LYS A 84 -16.09 16.65 -25.35
CA LYS A 84 -16.56 17.93 -25.92
C LYS A 84 -16.80 17.85 -27.43
N PHE A 85 -16.35 16.79 -28.08
CA PHE A 85 -16.39 16.63 -29.53
C PHE A 85 -17.77 16.18 -30.00
N ASP A 86 -18.21 16.70 -31.14
CA ASP A 86 -19.26 16.07 -31.94
C ASP A 86 -18.76 14.74 -32.54
N ILE A 87 -19.66 13.99 -33.20
CA ILE A 87 -19.32 12.65 -33.66
C ILE A 87 -18.28 12.67 -34.79
N GLU A 88 -18.32 13.67 -35.66
CA GLU A 88 -17.39 13.82 -36.76
C GLU A 88 -15.97 14.12 -36.26
N ARG A 89 -15.81 15.09 -35.33
CA ARG A 89 -14.52 15.37 -34.70
C ARG A 89 -14.06 14.18 -33.85
N TYR A 90 -14.97 13.51 -33.16
CA TYR A 90 -14.65 12.33 -32.34
C TYR A 90 -14.11 11.17 -33.19
N ALA A 91 -14.75 10.88 -34.33
CA ALA A 91 -14.28 9.89 -35.28
C ALA A 91 -12.91 10.27 -35.87
N GLN A 92 -12.69 11.54 -36.19
CA GLN A 92 -11.36 12.01 -36.64
C GLN A 92 -10.29 11.79 -35.56
N GLU A 93 -10.60 12.03 -34.29
CA GLU A 93 -9.66 11.80 -33.18
C GLU A 93 -9.29 10.31 -33.06
N VAL A 94 -10.25 9.41 -33.27
CA VAL A 94 -10.02 7.96 -33.31
C VAL A 94 -9.14 7.58 -34.50
N ALA A 95 -9.46 8.07 -35.71
CA ALA A 95 -8.66 7.81 -36.91
C ALA A 95 -7.21 8.29 -36.74
N ASP A 96 -7.02 9.48 -36.18
CA ASP A 96 -5.71 10.03 -35.87
C ASP A 96 -4.95 9.17 -34.84
N ALA A 97 -5.62 8.70 -33.79
CA ALA A 97 -5.03 7.80 -32.80
C ALA A 97 -4.58 6.50 -33.44
N LYS A 98 -5.40 5.90 -34.30
CA LYS A 98 -5.11 4.67 -35.04
C LYS A 98 -3.94 4.83 -36.01
N ALA A 99 -3.79 6.01 -36.62
CA ALA A 99 -2.67 6.30 -37.51
C ALA A 99 -1.35 6.56 -36.76
N LYS A 100 -1.40 7.10 -35.54
CA LYS A 100 -0.22 7.61 -34.82
C LYS A 100 0.25 6.71 -33.67
N LEU A 101 -0.61 5.85 -33.13
CA LEU A 101 -0.37 5.07 -31.92
C LEU A 101 -0.49 3.56 -32.17
N ARG A 102 0.26 2.76 -31.41
CA ARG A 102 0.21 1.30 -31.43
C ARG A 102 -0.81 0.71 -30.44
N ILE A 103 -1.12 1.46 -29.38
CA ILE A 103 -2.08 1.06 -28.34
C ILE A 103 -3.47 0.82 -28.96
N LYS A 104 -4.21 -0.14 -28.41
CA LYS A 104 -5.57 -0.40 -28.86
C LYS A 104 -6.50 0.73 -28.43
N VAL A 105 -7.31 1.23 -29.36
CA VAL A 105 -8.20 2.37 -29.21
C VAL A 105 -9.64 1.89 -29.27
N ILE A 106 -10.33 1.97 -28.12
CA ILE A 106 -11.70 1.51 -27.94
C ILE A 106 -12.58 2.74 -27.68
N PRO A 107 -13.16 3.37 -28.71
CA PRO A 107 -14.10 4.46 -28.48
C PRO A 107 -15.30 4.02 -27.65
N SER A 108 -15.77 4.92 -26.79
CA SER A 108 -16.97 4.72 -25.99
C SER A 108 -18.07 5.64 -26.50
N ILE A 109 -19.28 5.11 -26.69
CA ILE A 109 -20.42 5.89 -27.18
C ILE A 109 -21.64 5.76 -26.26
N LEU A 110 -22.40 6.85 -26.21
CA LEU A 110 -23.63 7.00 -25.48
C LEU A 110 -24.61 7.81 -26.33
N CYS A 111 -25.62 7.15 -26.85
CA CYS A 111 -26.66 7.79 -27.65
C CYS A 111 -28.04 7.56 -27.00
N VAL A 112 -29.01 8.35 -27.41
CA VAL A 112 -30.39 8.29 -26.94
C VAL A 112 -31.30 7.74 -28.03
N THR A 113 -31.02 8.05 -29.29
CA THR A 113 -31.82 7.60 -30.44
C THR A 113 -31.19 6.39 -31.14
N ASP A 114 -32.03 5.55 -31.73
CA ASP A 114 -31.58 4.40 -32.53
C ASP A 114 -30.68 4.85 -33.70
N GLU A 115 -31.05 5.92 -34.40
CA GLU A 115 -30.26 6.52 -35.48
C GLU A 115 -28.91 7.02 -34.98
N GLY A 116 -28.87 7.68 -33.81
CA GLY A 116 -27.65 8.14 -33.17
C GLY A 116 -26.68 7.00 -32.85
N TRP A 117 -27.18 5.90 -32.28
CA TRP A 117 -26.38 4.71 -32.00
C TRP A 117 -25.77 4.11 -33.27
N VAL A 118 -26.57 3.94 -34.32
CA VAL A 118 -26.12 3.36 -35.60
C VAL A 118 -25.11 4.27 -36.28
N LYS A 119 -25.42 5.57 -36.43
CA LYS A 119 -24.52 6.55 -37.05
C LYS A 119 -23.18 6.61 -36.34
N ALA A 120 -23.18 6.70 -35.00
CA ALA A 120 -21.95 6.79 -34.24
C ALA A 120 -21.11 5.51 -34.36
N ALA A 121 -21.74 4.32 -34.29
CA ALA A 121 -21.03 3.06 -34.44
C ALA A 121 -20.38 2.91 -35.83
N GLN A 122 -21.11 3.23 -36.90
CA GLN A 122 -20.62 3.13 -38.28
C GLN A 122 -19.45 4.09 -38.54
N LEU A 123 -19.56 5.35 -38.11
CA LEU A 123 -18.47 6.32 -38.25
C LEU A 123 -17.19 5.89 -37.51
N LEU A 124 -17.33 5.21 -36.37
CA LEU A 124 -16.18 4.72 -35.60
C LEU A 124 -15.56 3.45 -36.19
N GLU A 125 -16.35 2.61 -36.85
CA GLU A 125 -15.85 1.51 -37.68
C GLU A 125 -15.07 2.04 -38.89
N GLU A 126 -15.61 3.02 -39.61
CA GLU A 126 -14.93 3.71 -40.71
C GLU A 126 -13.63 4.40 -40.24
N ALA A 127 -13.62 4.96 -39.03
CA ALA A 127 -12.43 5.55 -38.41
C ALA A 127 -11.36 4.51 -38.00
N GLY A 128 -11.67 3.21 -38.08
CA GLY A 128 -10.72 2.13 -37.81
C GLY A 128 -10.56 1.79 -36.33
N ALA A 129 -11.58 2.04 -35.49
CA ALA A 129 -11.60 1.62 -34.09
C ALA A 129 -11.27 0.12 -33.93
N ASP A 130 -10.56 -0.26 -32.85
CA ASP A 130 -10.22 -1.69 -32.61
C ASP A 130 -11.42 -2.47 -32.04
N ALA A 131 -12.25 -1.80 -31.24
CA ALA A 131 -13.49 -2.31 -30.65
C ALA A 131 -14.36 -1.12 -30.24
N LEU A 132 -15.60 -1.38 -29.81
CA LEU A 132 -16.55 -0.35 -29.41
C LEU A 132 -17.09 -0.60 -27.99
N GLU A 133 -16.97 0.37 -27.08
CA GLU A 133 -17.61 0.32 -25.76
C GLU A 133 -18.97 1.02 -25.77
N ILE A 134 -20.04 0.27 -25.51
CA ILE A 134 -21.41 0.77 -25.47
C ILE A 134 -21.76 1.12 -24.04
N ASN A 135 -21.90 2.42 -23.77
CA ASN A 135 -22.31 2.91 -22.47
C ASN A 135 -23.83 3.08 -22.43
N THR A 136 -24.53 2.01 -22.07
CA THR A 136 -26.00 1.99 -22.01
C THR A 136 -26.57 2.54 -20.69
N SER A 137 -25.78 3.26 -19.89
CA SER A 137 -26.09 3.50 -18.47
C SER A 137 -25.90 4.91 -17.92
N CYS A 138 -24.98 5.72 -18.47
CA CYS A 138 -24.86 7.14 -18.12
C CYS A 138 -25.90 7.95 -18.92
N PRO A 139 -26.43 9.07 -18.40
CA PRO A 139 -25.66 10.08 -17.69
C PRO A 139 -26.25 10.53 -16.36
N HIS A 140 -25.44 11.27 -15.63
CA HIS A 140 -25.72 11.91 -14.36
C HIS A 140 -26.88 12.93 -14.39
N GLY A 141 -28.12 12.50 -14.68
CA GLY A 141 -29.27 13.41 -14.60
C GLY A 141 -30.58 12.97 -15.24
N SER A 142 -30.63 11.92 -16.06
CA SER A 142 -31.91 11.51 -16.65
C SER A 142 -32.42 10.20 -16.06
N ILE A 143 -33.50 10.33 -15.29
CA ILE A 143 -34.57 9.35 -15.20
C ILE A 143 -34.28 8.21 -14.21
N THR A 144 -34.86 8.36 -13.03
CA THR A 144 -35.57 7.30 -12.30
C THR A 144 -35.78 6.08 -13.21
N PHE A 145 -34.97 5.04 -13.03
CA PHE A 145 -35.03 3.80 -13.82
C PHE A 145 -36.49 3.43 -14.07
N ARG A 146 -36.95 3.50 -15.34
CA ARG A 146 -38.33 3.18 -15.73
C ARG A 146 -38.54 1.65 -15.66
N GLY A 147 -38.45 1.07 -14.46
CA GLY A 147 -38.71 -0.34 -14.16
C GLY A 147 -38.13 -1.33 -15.17
N LYS A 148 -38.90 -2.38 -15.48
CA LYS A 148 -38.53 -3.50 -16.37
C LYS A 148 -38.05 -3.11 -17.78
N ARG A 149 -38.30 -1.88 -18.24
CA ARG A 149 -37.99 -1.46 -19.62
C ARG A 149 -36.51 -1.13 -19.86
N VAL A 150 -35.71 -0.98 -18.80
CA VAL A 150 -34.29 -0.61 -18.92
C VAL A 150 -33.49 -1.74 -19.56
N GLU A 151 -33.66 -2.98 -19.10
CA GLU A 151 -32.97 -4.15 -19.65
C GLU A 151 -33.39 -4.40 -21.11
N GLU A 152 -34.69 -4.31 -21.42
CA GLU A 152 -35.21 -4.41 -22.79
C GLU A 152 -34.60 -3.35 -23.72
N THR A 153 -34.43 -2.12 -23.24
CA THR A 153 -33.78 -1.05 -24.00
C THR A 153 -32.31 -1.37 -24.27
N ILE A 154 -31.58 -1.84 -23.26
CA ILE A 154 -30.20 -2.30 -23.42
C ILE A 154 -30.12 -3.38 -24.50
N PHE A 155 -30.98 -4.41 -24.44
CA PHE A 155 -30.96 -5.51 -25.41
C PHE A 155 -31.29 -5.03 -26.82
N ARG A 156 -32.27 -4.14 -26.97
CA ARG A 156 -32.62 -3.55 -28.27
C ARG A 156 -31.46 -2.75 -28.86
N THR A 157 -30.86 -1.86 -28.07
CA THR A 157 -29.72 -1.03 -28.49
C THR A 157 -28.52 -1.90 -28.88
N VAL A 158 -28.22 -2.93 -28.09
CA VAL A 158 -27.09 -3.83 -28.38
C VAL A 158 -27.34 -4.63 -29.66
N ARG A 159 -28.57 -5.11 -29.93
CA ARG A 159 -28.93 -5.77 -31.20
C ARG A 159 -28.75 -4.82 -32.38
N LEU A 160 -29.29 -3.61 -32.26
CA LEU A 160 -29.21 -2.59 -33.31
C LEU A 160 -27.76 -2.28 -33.70
N ILE A 161 -26.88 -2.08 -32.71
CA ILE A 161 -25.46 -1.80 -32.97
C ILE A 161 -24.76 -3.02 -33.53
N ARG A 162 -25.06 -4.22 -33.00
CA ARG A 162 -24.46 -5.47 -33.50
C ARG A 162 -24.80 -5.72 -34.97
N GLU A 163 -26.01 -5.36 -35.41
CA GLU A 163 -26.44 -5.45 -36.82
C GLU A 163 -25.79 -4.37 -37.69
N ALA A 164 -25.42 -3.21 -37.11
CA ALA A 164 -24.90 -2.06 -37.86
C ALA A 164 -23.40 -2.10 -38.15
N VAL A 165 -22.60 -2.79 -37.32
CA VAL A 165 -21.13 -2.85 -37.46
C VAL A 165 -20.61 -4.27 -37.30
N SER A 166 -19.36 -4.52 -37.71
CA SER A 166 -18.64 -5.78 -37.54
C SER A 166 -17.64 -5.78 -36.37
N LEU A 167 -17.33 -4.59 -35.82
CA LEU A 167 -16.41 -4.43 -34.68
C LEU A 167 -16.74 -5.31 -33.47
N PRO A 168 -15.73 -5.72 -32.67
CA PRO A 168 -15.98 -6.28 -31.34
C PRO A 168 -16.71 -5.28 -30.44
N ILE A 169 -17.74 -5.74 -29.74
CA ILE A 169 -18.57 -4.91 -28.86
C ILE A 169 -18.33 -5.26 -27.39
N VAL A 170 -18.11 -4.23 -26.59
CA VAL A 170 -18.03 -4.27 -25.12
C VAL A 170 -19.23 -3.53 -24.54
N VAL A 171 -20.10 -4.20 -23.79
CA VAL A 171 -21.24 -3.53 -23.14
C VAL A 171 -20.87 -3.13 -21.72
N LYS A 172 -20.97 -1.83 -21.40
CA LYS A 172 -20.72 -1.33 -20.05
C LYS A 172 -21.98 -1.44 -19.19
N VAL A 173 -21.95 -2.34 -18.22
CA VAL A 173 -23.10 -2.70 -17.40
C VAL A 173 -23.24 -1.73 -16.22
N SER A 174 -24.49 -1.44 -15.84
CA SER A 174 -24.77 -0.61 -14.68
C SER A 174 -24.75 -1.40 -13.37
N SER A 175 -24.12 -0.85 -12.33
CA SER A 175 -24.17 -1.42 -10.98
C SER A 175 -25.57 -1.34 -10.34
N MET A 176 -26.50 -0.59 -10.94
CA MET A 176 -27.86 -0.37 -10.43
C MET A 176 -28.91 -1.31 -11.03
N LEU A 177 -28.50 -2.28 -11.86
CA LEU A 177 -29.40 -3.28 -12.44
C LEU A 177 -29.78 -4.34 -11.41
N THR A 178 -31.01 -4.85 -11.49
CA THR A 178 -31.51 -5.88 -10.56
C THR A 178 -30.79 -7.22 -10.77
N SER A 179 -30.46 -7.58 -12.01
CA SER A 179 -29.74 -8.82 -12.32
C SER A 179 -28.61 -8.58 -13.33
N PRO A 180 -27.42 -8.16 -12.87
CA PRO A 180 -26.23 -8.04 -13.72
C PRO A 180 -25.92 -9.32 -14.50
N ILE A 181 -26.01 -10.49 -13.86
CA ILE A 181 -25.77 -11.78 -14.52
C ILE A 181 -26.78 -12.04 -15.64
N GLY A 182 -28.07 -11.73 -15.42
CA GLY A 182 -29.11 -11.91 -16.44
C GLY A 182 -28.87 -11.04 -17.67
N VAL A 183 -28.51 -9.77 -17.46
CA VAL A 183 -28.16 -8.84 -18.55
C VAL A 183 -26.93 -9.32 -19.30
N VAL A 184 -25.87 -9.74 -18.60
CA VAL A 184 -24.64 -10.23 -19.23
C VAL A 184 -24.89 -11.47 -20.08
N LYS A 185 -25.69 -12.42 -19.60
CA LYS A 185 -26.08 -13.62 -20.38
C LYS A 185 -26.90 -13.27 -21.63
N GLU A 186 -27.77 -12.29 -21.55
CA GLU A 186 -28.59 -11.91 -22.72
C GLU A 186 -27.77 -11.14 -23.76
N VAL A 187 -26.86 -10.25 -23.36
CA VAL A 187 -25.97 -9.60 -24.32
C VAL A 187 -24.97 -10.59 -24.94
N GLU A 188 -24.54 -11.61 -24.21
CA GLU A 188 -23.77 -12.73 -24.78
C GLU A 188 -24.54 -13.42 -25.92
N ARG A 189 -25.84 -13.71 -25.72
CA ARG A 189 -26.69 -14.31 -26.76
C ARG A 189 -26.87 -13.42 -27.99
N ILE A 190 -26.83 -12.10 -27.81
CA ILE A 190 -26.88 -11.14 -28.91
C ILE A 190 -25.57 -11.15 -29.72
N GLY A 191 -24.47 -11.66 -29.17
CA GLY A 191 -23.19 -11.80 -29.86
C GLY A 191 -22.20 -10.66 -29.60
N VAL A 192 -22.23 -10.08 -28.39
CA VAL A 192 -21.15 -9.17 -27.92
C VAL A 192 -19.91 -9.98 -27.50
N GLN A 193 -18.76 -9.33 -27.42
CA GLN A 193 -17.47 -10.01 -27.14
C GLN A 193 -17.01 -9.80 -25.70
N GLY A 194 -17.45 -8.70 -25.06
CA GLY A 194 -17.08 -8.43 -23.67
C GLY A 194 -18.08 -7.55 -22.94
N VAL A 195 -17.85 -7.43 -21.63
CA VAL A 195 -18.60 -6.53 -20.75
C VAL A 195 -17.68 -5.78 -19.80
N THR A 196 -18.02 -4.52 -19.52
CA THR A 196 -17.35 -3.73 -18.48
C THR A 196 -18.20 -3.71 -17.22
N ILE A 197 -17.63 -4.20 -16.11
CA ILE A 197 -18.28 -4.35 -14.79
C ILE A 197 -17.54 -3.45 -13.79
N PHE A 198 -18.05 -2.29 -13.40
CA PHE A 198 -19.28 -1.59 -13.84
C PHE A 198 -18.98 -0.16 -14.29
N ASN A 199 -20.02 0.54 -14.76
CA ASN A 199 -20.07 2.00 -14.69
C ASN A 199 -19.94 2.51 -13.24
N ARG A 200 -19.89 3.84 -13.08
CA ARG A 200 -19.88 4.48 -11.77
C ARG A 200 -21.28 4.48 -11.14
N MET A 201 -21.35 4.26 -9.83
CA MET A 201 -22.59 4.39 -9.07
C MET A 201 -23.07 5.84 -9.06
N THR A 202 -24.38 6.07 -9.16
CA THR A 202 -24.95 7.41 -8.97
C THR A 202 -25.16 7.70 -7.49
N ALA A 203 -24.77 8.88 -7.01
CA ALA A 203 -25.06 9.36 -5.67
C ALA A 203 -25.35 10.87 -5.65
N LEU A 204 -25.69 11.38 -4.48
CA LEU A 204 -25.84 12.81 -4.19
C LEU A 204 -25.21 13.09 -2.83
N ASP A 205 -24.76 14.32 -2.60
CA ASP A 205 -24.38 14.82 -1.28
C ASP A 205 -25.20 16.08 -1.01
N VAL A 206 -25.66 16.26 0.22
CA VAL A 206 -26.55 17.37 0.60
C VAL A 206 -25.81 18.26 1.59
N ASN A 207 -25.77 19.55 1.30
CA ASN A 207 -25.30 20.53 2.25
C ASN A 207 -26.40 20.81 3.28
N VAL A 208 -26.18 20.41 4.53
CA VAL A 208 -27.19 20.55 5.60
C VAL A 208 -27.41 21.99 6.06
N HIS A 209 -26.53 22.93 5.67
CA HIS A 209 -26.63 24.34 6.06
C HIS A 209 -27.27 25.19 4.96
N THR A 210 -26.99 24.90 3.68
CA THR A 210 -27.61 25.61 2.56
C THR A 210 -28.83 24.91 2.00
N GLU A 211 -29.07 23.65 2.39
CA GLU A 211 -30.12 22.76 1.85
C GLU A 211 -29.99 22.50 0.35
N GLU A 212 -28.81 22.75 -0.22
CA GLU A 212 -28.51 22.55 -1.63
C GLU A 212 -27.86 21.19 -1.90
N ILE A 213 -28.06 20.68 -3.12
CA ILE A 213 -27.35 19.50 -3.61
C ILE A 213 -25.92 19.91 -3.99
N GLU A 214 -24.95 19.27 -3.36
CA GLU A 214 -23.54 19.53 -3.56
C GLU A 214 -23.08 18.96 -4.90
N MET A 215 -22.52 19.82 -5.75
CA MET A 215 -21.93 19.52 -7.06
C MET A 215 -22.77 18.67 -8.04
N PRO A 216 -23.22 19.18 -9.18
CA PRO A 216 -23.47 20.56 -9.59
C PRO A 216 -24.94 20.95 -9.35
N GLY A 217 -25.55 20.47 -8.25
CA GLY A 217 -27.00 20.58 -8.03
C GLY A 217 -27.80 19.35 -8.47
N GLY A 218 -27.14 18.23 -8.81
CA GLY A 218 -27.79 17.00 -9.26
C GLY A 218 -27.03 15.73 -8.86
N TYR A 219 -27.40 14.60 -9.45
CA TYR A 219 -26.69 13.34 -9.21
C TYR A 219 -25.25 13.40 -9.74
N THR A 220 -24.34 12.74 -9.04
CA THR A 220 -22.93 12.60 -9.38
C THR A 220 -22.52 11.14 -9.42
N GLY A 221 -21.37 10.88 -10.02
CA GLY A 221 -20.74 9.58 -10.00
C GLY A 221 -19.99 9.41 -8.69
N HIS A 222 -20.33 8.38 -7.91
CA HIS A 222 -19.73 8.00 -6.65
C HIS A 222 -18.74 6.85 -6.82
N GLY A 223 -17.56 7.00 -6.24
CA GLY A 223 -16.52 5.99 -6.28
C GLY A 223 -15.39 6.28 -5.30
N GLY A 224 -14.21 5.77 -5.63
CA GLY A 224 -13.06 5.75 -4.73
C GLY A 224 -12.65 4.32 -4.40
N PRO A 225 -11.57 4.12 -3.61
CA PRO A 225 -11.01 2.79 -3.36
C PRO A 225 -12.01 1.76 -2.81
N TRP A 226 -12.96 2.21 -1.98
CA TRP A 226 -14.01 1.35 -1.42
C TRP A 226 -14.86 0.64 -2.47
N ALA A 227 -15.02 1.23 -3.66
CA ALA A 227 -15.93 0.74 -4.69
C ALA A 227 -15.52 -0.64 -5.22
N ILE A 228 -14.27 -1.05 -5.06
CA ILE A 228 -13.73 -2.32 -5.58
C ILE A 228 -14.51 -3.55 -5.11
N GLN A 229 -15.07 -3.50 -3.89
CA GLN A 229 -15.74 -4.66 -3.29
C GLN A 229 -16.97 -5.09 -4.10
N TYR A 230 -17.65 -4.14 -4.73
CA TYR A 230 -18.89 -4.42 -5.45
C TYR A 230 -18.65 -5.11 -6.81
N PRO A 231 -17.76 -4.63 -7.70
CA PRO A 231 -17.41 -5.36 -8.91
C PRO A 231 -16.73 -6.70 -8.61
N LEU A 232 -15.88 -6.84 -7.59
CA LEU A 232 -15.30 -8.14 -7.22
C LEU A 232 -16.37 -9.22 -6.97
N ARG A 233 -17.44 -8.85 -6.25
CA ARG A 233 -18.56 -9.75 -5.97
C ARG A 233 -19.32 -10.13 -7.25
N TRP A 234 -19.51 -9.23 -8.20
CA TRP A 234 -20.27 -9.55 -9.41
C TRP A 234 -19.44 -10.29 -10.45
N ILE A 235 -18.18 -9.89 -10.66
CA ILE A 235 -17.27 -10.57 -11.59
C ILE A 235 -17.08 -12.03 -11.18
N SER A 236 -16.90 -12.31 -9.89
CA SER A 236 -16.77 -13.69 -9.40
C SER A 236 -18.00 -14.58 -9.63
N GLN A 237 -19.19 -14.02 -9.87
CA GLN A 237 -20.37 -14.81 -10.25
C GLN A 237 -20.62 -14.82 -11.76
N ILE A 238 -20.25 -13.75 -12.46
CA ILE A 238 -20.44 -13.65 -13.91
C ILE A 238 -19.44 -14.57 -14.62
N TYR A 239 -18.17 -14.52 -14.20
CA TYR A 239 -17.07 -15.27 -14.81
C TYR A 239 -17.37 -16.76 -15.10
N PRO A 240 -17.88 -17.57 -14.14
CA PRO A 240 -18.16 -18.99 -14.42
C PRO A 240 -19.38 -19.22 -15.33
N GLU A 241 -20.21 -18.20 -15.55
CA GLU A 241 -21.51 -18.33 -16.20
C GLU A 241 -21.52 -17.91 -17.68
N VAL A 242 -20.43 -17.29 -18.17
CA VAL A 242 -20.31 -16.76 -19.54
C VAL A 242 -18.92 -17.01 -20.14
N LYS A 243 -18.83 -16.88 -21.47
CA LYS A 243 -17.58 -16.95 -22.25
C LYS A 243 -17.05 -15.57 -22.66
N LEU A 244 -17.80 -14.51 -22.35
CA LEU A 244 -17.41 -13.13 -22.62
C LEU A 244 -16.13 -12.74 -21.88
N ASP A 245 -15.36 -11.84 -22.48
CA ASP A 245 -14.29 -11.16 -21.77
C ASP A 245 -14.86 -10.14 -20.79
N ILE A 246 -14.25 -10.04 -19.60
CA ILE A 246 -14.72 -9.15 -18.53
C ILE A 246 -13.67 -8.07 -18.28
N ALA A 247 -14.04 -6.81 -18.51
CA ALA A 247 -13.28 -5.67 -18.05
C ALA A 247 -13.75 -5.25 -16.65
N ALA A 248 -12.88 -5.37 -15.65
CA ALA A 248 -13.15 -4.84 -14.32
C ALA A 248 -12.97 -3.33 -14.27
N SER A 249 -13.85 -2.62 -13.57
CA SER A 249 -13.79 -1.18 -13.41
C SER A 249 -14.30 -0.78 -12.02
N GLY A 250 -13.60 0.19 -11.40
CA GLY A 250 -13.98 0.79 -10.13
C GLY A 250 -13.03 0.43 -8.99
N GLY A 251 -12.68 1.43 -8.17
CA GLY A 251 -11.95 1.23 -6.91
C GLY A 251 -10.47 0.83 -7.01
N VAL A 252 -9.89 0.70 -8.20
CA VAL A 252 -8.44 0.43 -8.35
C VAL A 252 -7.64 1.60 -7.78
N SER A 253 -6.79 1.30 -6.81
CA SER A 253 -5.96 2.26 -6.08
C SER A 253 -4.52 1.81 -5.88
N CYS A 254 -4.22 0.53 -6.12
CA CYS A 254 -2.87 -0.05 -6.11
C CYS A 254 -2.78 -1.27 -7.06
N TRP A 255 -1.59 -1.82 -7.24
CA TRP A 255 -1.39 -2.97 -8.14
C TRP A 255 -2.06 -4.25 -7.62
N GLU A 256 -2.21 -4.41 -6.30
CA GLU A 256 -2.91 -5.55 -5.70
C GLU A 256 -4.38 -5.59 -6.13
N ASP A 257 -5.00 -4.44 -6.41
CA ASP A 257 -6.37 -4.37 -6.90
C ASP A 257 -6.51 -4.94 -8.32
N VAL A 258 -5.51 -4.74 -9.17
CA VAL A 258 -5.44 -5.36 -10.51
C VAL A 258 -5.38 -6.88 -10.37
N VAL A 259 -4.52 -7.38 -9.48
CA VAL A 259 -4.38 -8.81 -9.19
C VAL A 259 -5.69 -9.39 -8.64
N ARG A 260 -6.35 -8.69 -7.70
CA ARG A 260 -7.66 -9.11 -7.14
C ARG A 260 -8.69 -9.26 -8.25
N TYR A 261 -8.75 -8.33 -9.19
CA TYR A 261 -9.69 -8.39 -10.30
C TYR A 261 -9.46 -9.57 -11.23
N ILE A 262 -8.21 -9.83 -11.60
CA ILE A 262 -7.89 -11.00 -12.43
C ILE A 262 -8.22 -12.29 -11.66
N LEU A 263 -7.85 -12.39 -10.37
CA LEU A 263 -8.14 -13.56 -9.53
C LEU A 263 -9.63 -13.91 -9.47
N VAL A 264 -10.54 -12.92 -9.49
CA VAL A 264 -11.98 -13.16 -9.50
C VAL A 264 -12.58 -13.38 -10.90
N GLY A 265 -11.79 -13.25 -11.97
CA GLY A 265 -12.20 -13.61 -13.33
C GLY A 265 -12.14 -12.50 -14.37
N ALA A 266 -11.62 -11.31 -14.05
CA ALA A 266 -11.48 -10.25 -15.05
C ALA A 266 -10.39 -10.60 -16.08
N THR A 267 -10.64 -10.31 -17.36
CA THR A 267 -9.64 -10.37 -18.44
C THR A 267 -8.74 -9.14 -18.40
N VAL A 268 -9.34 -7.95 -18.23
CA VAL A 268 -8.62 -6.67 -18.16
C VAL A 268 -9.13 -5.82 -17.02
N VAL A 269 -8.36 -4.82 -16.61
CA VAL A 269 -8.69 -3.90 -15.53
C VAL A 269 -8.63 -2.46 -16.04
N GLN A 270 -9.78 -1.79 -16.05
CA GLN A 270 -9.93 -0.38 -16.39
C GLN A 270 -9.64 0.53 -15.19
N VAL A 271 -8.72 1.49 -15.37
CA VAL A 271 -8.26 2.41 -14.33
C VAL A 271 -8.43 3.86 -14.78
N CYS A 272 -8.88 4.74 -13.88
CA CYS A 272 -9.07 6.17 -14.17
C CYS A 272 -8.74 7.05 -12.97
N THR A 273 -9.51 6.94 -11.88
CA THR A 273 -9.39 7.89 -10.76
C THR A 273 -8.00 7.91 -10.13
N ALA A 274 -7.36 6.75 -9.94
CA ALA A 274 -6.00 6.71 -9.40
C ALA A 274 -4.97 7.41 -10.32
N ILE A 275 -5.16 7.38 -11.64
CA ILE A 275 -4.27 8.06 -12.60
C ILE A 275 -4.46 9.59 -12.53
N PHE A 276 -5.69 10.08 -12.29
CA PHE A 276 -5.90 11.51 -12.06
C PHE A 276 -5.15 12.04 -10.84
N PHE A 277 -5.05 11.25 -9.77
CA PHE A 277 -4.41 11.67 -8.52
C PHE A 277 -2.90 11.45 -8.52
N ASN A 278 -2.41 10.38 -9.16
CA ASN A 278 -0.99 9.99 -9.12
C ASN A 278 -0.24 10.31 -10.42
N GLY A 279 -0.93 10.76 -11.48
CA GLY A 279 -0.37 10.96 -12.81
C GLY A 279 -0.23 9.66 -13.61
N TYR A 280 0.19 9.78 -14.88
CA TYR A 280 0.31 8.64 -15.79
C TYR A 280 1.37 7.61 -15.36
N GLY A 281 2.40 8.01 -14.60
CA GLY A 281 3.41 7.10 -14.04
C GLY A 281 2.84 6.02 -13.12
N PHE A 282 1.62 6.22 -12.60
CA PHE A 282 0.90 5.19 -11.85
C PHE A 282 0.59 3.94 -12.69
N ILE A 283 0.46 4.07 -14.01
CA ILE A 283 0.26 2.92 -14.91
C ILE A 283 1.48 1.98 -14.83
N GLU A 284 2.70 2.53 -14.82
CA GLU A 284 3.92 1.73 -14.67
C GLU A 284 3.97 1.01 -13.32
N GLU A 285 3.51 1.66 -12.25
CA GLU A 285 3.43 1.05 -10.92
C GLU A 285 2.51 -0.19 -10.94
N LEU A 286 1.34 -0.07 -11.59
CA LEU A 286 0.42 -1.19 -11.76
C LEU A 286 1.05 -2.33 -12.57
N VAL A 287 1.71 -2.01 -13.69
CA VAL A 287 2.39 -2.98 -14.56
C VAL A 287 3.48 -3.73 -13.80
N ARG A 288 4.40 -3.00 -13.15
CA ARG A 288 5.52 -3.59 -12.40
C ARG A 288 5.03 -4.39 -11.18
N GLY A 289 3.97 -3.93 -10.52
CA GLY A 289 3.35 -4.64 -9.41
C GLY A 289 2.74 -5.98 -9.83
N LEU A 290 2.03 -6.00 -10.97
CA LEU A 290 1.51 -7.21 -11.58
C LEU A 290 2.63 -8.18 -11.97
N GLU A 291 3.67 -7.68 -12.64
CA GLU A 291 4.84 -8.47 -13.05
C GLU A 291 5.52 -9.14 -11.85
N ARG A 292 5.84 -8.36 -10.81
CA ARG A 292 6.44 -8.87 -9.58
C ARG A 292 5.56 -9.93 -8.92
N HIS A 293 4.24 -9.72 -8.86
CA HIS A 293 3.33 -10.72 -8.30
C HIS A 293 3.37 -12.04 -9.07
N MET A 294 3.42 -11.97 -10.40
CA MET A 294 3.50 -13.14 -11.26
C MET A 294 4.83 -13.89 -11.07
N GLU A 295 5.95 -13.17 -10.96
CA GLU A 295 7.26 -13.76 -10.65
C GLU A 295 7.26 -14.47 -9.30
N GLU A 296 6.79 -13.80 -8.24
CA GLU A 296 6.71 -14.37 -6.88
C GLU A 296 5.83 -15.62 -6.81
N LYS A 297 4.79 -15.71 -7.63
CA LYS A 297 3.86 -16.85 -7.67
C LYS A 297 4.19 -17.90 -8.73
N GLY A 298 5.17 -17.64 -9.60
CA GLY A 298 5.53 -18.51 -10.71
C GLY A 298 4.44 -18.60 -11.78
N TYR A 299 3.67 -17.52 -12.02
CA TYR A 299 2.72 -17.44 -13.13
C TYR A 299 3.44 -16.98 -14.40
N ALA A 300 3.20 -17.68 -15.51
CA ALA A 300 3.75 -17.30 -16.81
C ALA A 300 2.91 -16.21 -17.48
N ARG A 301 1.58 -16.24 -17.31
CA ARG A 301 0.61 -15.32 -17.93
C ARG A 301 -0.54 -14.92 -16.99
N PRO A 302 -1.21 -13.77 -17.21
CA PRO A 302 -2.39 -13.38 -16.44
C PRO A 302 -3.47 -14.48 -16.39
N GLU A 303 -3.64 -15.23 -17.49
CA GLU A 303 -4.61 -16.31 -17.60
C GLU A 303 -4.35 -17.46 -16.61
N ASP A 304 -3.10 -17.68 -16.17
CA ASP A 304 -2.74 -18.78 -15.25
C ASP A 304 -3.38 -18.63 -13.86
N PHE A 305 -3.78 -17.41 -13.49
CA PHE A 305 -4.43 -17.12 -12.22
C PHE A 305 -5.78 -16.43 -12.35
N ARG A 306 -6.26 -16.20 -13.57
CA ARG A 306 -7.59 -15.66 -13.80
C ARG A 306 -8.67 -16.58 -13.25
N GLY A 307 -9.54 -16.05 -12.39
CA GLY A 307 -10.64 -16.81 -11.78
C GLY A 307 -10.23 -17.82 -10.70
N LYS A 308 -8.95 -17.89 -10.33
CA LYS A 308 -8.40 -18.93 -9.42
C LYS A 308 -8.99 -18.92 -8.01
N VAL A 309 -9.63 -17.82 -7.59
CA VAL A 309 -10.31 -17.76 -6.28
C VAL A 309 -11.81 -18.02 -6.35
N VAL A 310 -12.41 -18.08 -7.55
CA VAL A 310 -13.87 -18.25 -7.70
C VAL A 310 -14.34 -19.55 -7.04
N GLY A 311 -13.64 -20.66 -7.29
CA GLY A 311 -13.92 -21.95 -6.65
C GLY A 311 -13.62 -22.02 -5.15
N LYS A 312 -13.08 -20.95 -4.54
CA LYS A 312 -12.81 -20.85 -3.09
C LYS A 312 -13.89 -20.06 -2.35
N ILE A 313 -14.86 -19.48 -3.06
CA ILE A 313 -15.95 -18.71 -2.46
C ILE A 313 -16.96 -19.70 -1.89
N LEU A 314 -17.03 -19.75 -0.56
CA LEU A 314 -17.94 -20.65 0.15
C LEU A 314 -19.38 -20.13 0.10
N GLY A 315 -20.31 -21.03 -0.19
CA GLY A 315 -21.74 -20.78 -0.09
C GLY A 315 -22.23 -20.65 1.35
N MET A 316 -23.48 -20.21 1.50
CA MET A 316 -24.10 -19.93 2.80
C MET A 316 -23.95 -21.08 3.82
N TYR A 317 -24.08 -22.33 3.35
CA TYR A 317 -24.02 -23.55 4.16
C TYR A 317 -22.61 -24.13 4.33
N GLU A 318 -21.64 -23.68 3.54
CA GLU A 318 -20.25 -24.18 3.57
C GLU A 318 -19.36 -23.34 4.50
N ILE A 319 -19.75 -22.11 4.80
CA ILE A 319 -19.06 -21.25 5.76
C ILE A 319 -19.14 -21.89 7.15
N ASP A 320 -17.99 -22.24 7.73
CA ASP A 320 -17.92 -22.65 9.13
C ASP A 320 -18.20 -21.46 10.04
N ARG A 321 -19.41 -21.42 10.61
CA ARG A 321 -19.88 -20.36 11.51
C ARG A 321 -19.63 -20.68 12.98
N ARG A 322 -19.00 -21.83 13.28
CA ARG A 322 -18.58 -22.16 14.63
C ARG A 322 -17.37 -21.28 14.92
N HIS A 323 -17.53 -20.33 15.84
CA HIS A 323 -16.50 -19.35 16.18
C HIS A 323 -15.15 -20.01 16.42
N ARG A 324 -14.11 -19.55 15.71
CA ARG A 324 -12.71 -19.99 15.89
C ARG A 324 -11.77 -18.81 16.12
N PHE A 325 -12.27 -17.73 16.70
CA PHE A 325 -11.43 -16.73 17.33
C PHE A 325 -11.57 -16.90 18.83
N ASP A 326 -10.66 -17.68 19.41
CA ASP A 326 -10.34 -17.53 20.83
C ASP A 326 -9.67 -16.16 20.95
N ALA A 327 -10.41 -15.15 21.41
CA ALA A 327 -9.80 -13.98 21.97
C ALA A 327 -9.03 -14.44 23.21
N LYS A 328 -7.76 -14.81 23.04
CA LYS A 328 -6.86 -15.02 24.16
C LYS A 328 -6.62 -13.65 24.78
N ILE A 329 -7.37 -13.35 25.82
CA ILE A 329 -6.94 -12.39 26.83
C ILE A 329 -5.57 -12.90 27.28
N ASP A 330 -4.50 -12.19 26.95
CA ASP A 330 -3.22 -12.40 27.63
C ASP A 330 -3.50 -12.07 29.11
N PRO A 331 -3.55 -13.07 30.01
CA PRO A 331 -3.92 -12.84 31.39
C PRO A 331 -2.79 -12.15 32.16
N SER A 332 -1.67 -11.83 31.52
CA SER A 332 -0.61 -11.03 32.10
C SER A 332 -1.18 -9.69 32.57
N PRO A 333 -1.27 -9.42 33.89
CA PRO A 333 -1.75 -8.15 34.43
C PRO A 333 -0.67 -7.07 34.29
N THR A 334 0.02 -7.05 33.15
CA THR A 334 1.13 -6.15 32.88
C THR A 334 0.58 -4.78 32.58
N ALA A 335 1.05 -3.80 33.33
CA ALA A 335 0.79 -2.38 33.11
C ALA A 335 0.90 -1.99 31.63
N PRO A 336 -0.02 -1.17 31.09
CA PRO A 336 0.06 -0.66 29.72
C PRO A 336 1.43 -0.06 29.38
N CYS A 337 2.04 0.68 30.31
CA CYS A 337 3.38 1.26 30.13
C CYS A 337 4.52 0.22 30.02
N LYS A 338 4.43 -0.91 30.74
CA LYS A 338 5.40 -2.02 30.62
C LYS A 338 5.12 -2.83 29.34
N PHE A 339 3.86 -3.00 28.97
CA PHE A 339 3.48 -3.69 27.75
C PHE A 339 3.95 -2.94 26.49
N ALA A 340 3.73 -1.63 26.45
CA ALA A 340 4.16 -0.76 25.36
C ALA A 340 5.69 -0.64 25.24
N CYS A 341 6.42 -0.83 26.34
CA CYS A 341 7.88 -0.76 26.34
C CYS A 341 8.50 -1.98 25.60
N PRO A 342 9.33 -1.78 24.55
CA PRO A 342 9.95 -2.90 23.83
C PRO A 342 10.85 -3.77 24.72
N VAL A 343 11.58 -3.14 25.64
CA VAL A 343 12.48 -3.83 26.59
C VAL A 343 11.78 -4.25 27.90
N LYS A 344 10.46 -4.00 28.02
CA LYS A 344 9.64 -4.43 29.17
C LYS A 344 10.12 -3.92 30.54
N VAL A 345 10.68 -2.70 30.59
CA VAL A 345 11.06 -2.03 31.85
C VAL A 345 9.87 -2.05 32.82
N PRO A 346 10.05 -2.44 34.10
CA PRO A 346 8.99 -2.47 35.08
C PRO A 346 8.64 -1.07 35.57
N VAL A 347 7.99 -0.28 34.71
CA VAL A 347 7.71 1.16 34.91
C VAL A 347 6.96 1.43 36.20
N GLN A 348 5.84 0.72 36.43
CA GLN A 348 5.06 0.88 37.66
C GLN A 348 5.88 0.60 38.92
N ALA A 349 6.75 -0.42 38.88
CA ALA A 349 7.54 -0.80 40.05
C ALA A 349 8.58 0.27 40.40
N PHE A 350 9.34 0.77 39.41
CA PHE A 350 10.35 1.78 39.71
C PHE A 350 9.71 3.11 40.13
N ILE A 351 8.57 3.49 39.53
CA ILE A 351 7.83 4.70 39.94
C ILE A 351 7.27 4.55 41.35
N HIS A 352 6.78 3.37 41.70
CA HIS A 352 6.33 3.08 43.06
C HIS A 352 7.47 3.30 44.06
N TYR A 353 8.63 2.68 43.86
CA TYR A 353 9.80 2.89 44.73
C TYR A 353 10.27 4.34 44.76
N LEU A 354 10.26 5.01 43.60
CA LEU A 354 10.61 6.42 43.48
C LEU A 354 9.68 7.31 44.31
N SER A 355 8.37 7.05 44.30
CA SER A 355 7.36 7.75 45.09
C SER A 355 7.53 7.60 46.60
N LYS A 356 8.23 6.54 47.04
CA LYS A 356 8.57 6.27 48.44
C LYS A 356 9.96 6.76 48.84
N GLY A 357 10.70 7.39 47.92
CA GLY A 357 12.09 7.81 48.14
C GLY A 357 13.10 6.66 48.11
N GLU A 358 12.69 5.45 47.70
CA GLU A 358 13.53 4.26 47.65
C GLU A 358 14.35 4.18 46.35
N PHE A 359 15.20 5.19 46.11
CA PHE A 359 15.89 5.38 44.81
C PHE A 359 16.80 4.21 44.40
N ALA A 360 17.44 3.53 45.36
CA ALA A 360 18.28 2.36 45.07
C ALA A 360 17.48 1.18 44.50
N LYS A 361 16.28 0.91 45.03
CA LYS A 361 15.39 -0.13 44.49
C LYS A 361 14.78 0.28 43.15
N ALA A 362 14.45 1.56 42.98
CA ALA A 362 14.03 2.08 41.68
C ALA A 362 15.12 1.86 40.61
N LEU A 363 16.39 2.11 40.96
CA LEU A 363 17.54 1.87 40.09
C LEU A 363 17.70 0.39 39.73
N GLU A 364 17.56 -0.50 40.70
CA GLU A 364 17.58 -1.95 40.48
C GLU A 364 16.49 -2.39 39.49
N MET A 365 15.26 -1.89 39.67
CA MET A 365 14.14 -2.17 38.77
C MET A 365 14.42 -1.67 37.34
N ILE A 366 14.97 -0.46 37.19
CA ILE A 366 15.32 0.08 35.87
C ILE A 366 16.36 -0.80 35.17
N ARG A 367 17.42 -1.21 35.88
CA ARG A 367 18.54 -2.01 35.33
C ARG A 367 18.23 -3.51 35.18
N SER A 368 17.01 -3.96 35.48
CA SER A 368 16.66 -5.39 35.51
C SER A 368 16.50 -6.06 34.14
N VAL A 369 16.27 -5.29 33.06
CA VAL A 369 15.85 -5.84 31.76
C VAL A 369 16.85 -5.66 30.61
N ASP A 370 17.72 -4.65 30.65
CA ASP A 370 18.65 -4.32 29.57
C ASP A 370 19.83 -3.46 30.10
N PRO A 371 21.05 -3.57 29.54
CA PRO A 371 22.22 -2.82 30.02
C PRO A 371 22.24 -1.33 29.67
N PHE A 372 21.47 -0.88 28.66
CA PHE A 372 21.56 0.47 28.07
C PHE A 372 20.52 1.45 28.61
N GLN A 373 20.23 1.37 29.91
CA GLN A 373 19.17 2.19 30.50
C GLN A 373 19.52 3.68 30.50
N SER A 374 20.80 4.07 30.62
CA SER A 374 21.21 5.48 30.56
C SER A 374 21.13 6.04 29.15
N VAL A 375 21.43 5.25 28.11
CA VAL A 375 21.14 5.62 26.71
C VAL A 375 19.63 5.79 26.51
N LEU A 376 18.83 4.81 26.90
CA LEU A 376 17.36 4.83 26.77
C LEU A 376 16.68 5.92 27.62
N ALA A 377 17.37 6.53 28.59
CA ALA A 377 16.88 7.69 29.32
C ALA A 377 17.05 9.03 28.55
N ARG A 378 17.62 8.98 27.34
CA ARG A 378 17.94 10.15 26.51
C ARG A 378 17.39 10.08 25.09
N VAL A 379 17.47 8.90 24.46
CA VAL A 379 17.15 8.74 23.03
C VAL A 379 15.85 7.99 22.76
N CYS A 380 15.20 7.45 23.80
CA CYS A 380 13.94 6.72 23.69
C CYS A 380 12.81 7.64 23.21
N TYR A 381 11.88 7.09 22.43
CA TYR A 381 10.65 7.76 22.01
C TYR A 381 9.48 7.50 22.99
N HIS A 382 9.78 6.94 24.18
CA HIS A 382 8.89 6.80 25.33
C HIS A 382 7.45 6.32 25.04
N PRO A 383 7.26 5.17 24.35
CA PRO A 383 5.91 4.62 24.08
C PRO A 383 5.14 4.25 25.35
N CYS A 384 5.85 4.11 26.47
CA CYS A 384 5.27 3.89 27.78
C CYS A 384 4.51 5.11 28.32
N GLU A 385 4.83 6.32 27.86
CA GLU A 385 4.12 7.56 28.18
C GLU A 385 2.84 7.67 27.35
N ASP A 386 2.90 7.35 26.05
CA ASP A 386 1.70 7.31 25.18
C ASP A 386 0.64 6.32 25.69
N ALA A 387 1.08 5.18 26.24
CA ALA A 387 0.21 4.16 26.82
C ALA A 387 -0.16 4.41 28.30
N CYS A 388 0.21 5.57 28.88
CA CYS A 388 0.02 5.83 30.29
C CYS A 388 -1.46 6.09 30.61
N THR A 389 -2.08 5.25 31.45
CA THR A 389 -3.48 5.41 31.90
C THR A 389 -3.73 6.69 32.70
N ARG A 390 -2.68 7.41 33.14
CA ARG A 390 -2.85 8.72 33.76
C ARG A 390 -3.27 9.77 32.72
N GLY A 391 -2.85 9.62 31.46
CA GLY A 391 -3.27 10.48 30.35
C GLY A 391 -4.77 10.42 30.04
N ASP A 392 -5.49 9.40 30.52
CA ASP A 392 -6.95 9.34 30.43
C ASP A 392 -7.64 10.34 31.38
N MET A 393 -6.92 10.85 32.39
CA MET A 393 -7.42 11.78 33.40
C MET A 393 -6.82 13.18 33.24
N ASP A 394 -5.50 13.28 33.05
CA ASP A 394 -4.78 14.53 32.79
C ASP A 394 -3.57 14.32 31.86
N GLU A 395 -2.35 14.36 32.36
CA GLU A 395 -1.12 14.25 31.57
C GLU A 395 -0.39 12.93 31.89
N PRO A 396 0.20 12.26 30.90
CA PRO A 396 1.07 11.12 31.13
C PRO A 396 2.19 11.42 32.12
N ILE A 397 2.56 10.40 32.91
CA ILE A 397 3.74 10.52 33.77
C ILE A 397 4.99 10.65 32.89
N ALA A 398 5.88 11.59 33.20
CA ALA A 398 7.17 11.79 32.53
C ALA A 398 8.18 10.66 32.86
N ILE A 399 7.84 9.43 32.47
CA ILE A 399 8.55 8.17 32.77
C ILE A 399 10.02 8.25 32.36
N MET A 400 10.34 8.78 31.18
CA MET A 400 11.73 8.90 30.70
C MET A 400 12.54 9.87 31.57
N ALA A 401 11.95 11.00 31.97
CA ALA A 401 12.62 11.98 32.82
C ALA A 401 12.86 11.44 34.24
N LEU A 402 11.87 10.77 34.82
CA LEU A 402 12.01 10.10 36.13
C LEU A 402 13.08 9.01 36.08
N LYS A 403 13.09 8.18 35.02
CA LYS A 403 14.12 7.18 34.80
C LYS A 403 15.51 7.82 34.73
N ARG A 404 15.65 8.92 33.99
CA ARG A 404 16.91 9.67 33.88
C ARG A 404 17.40 10.17 35.24
N PHE A 405 16.49 10.76 36.03
CA PHE A 405 16.80 11.21 37.39
C PHE A 405 17.36 10.08 38.25
N VAL A 406 16.69 8.91 38.27
CA VAL A 406 17.13 7.77 39.09
C VAL A 406 18.50 7.24 38.66
N LEU A 407 18.77 7.17 37.35
CA LEU A 407 20.06 6.73 36.82
C LEU A 407 21.18 7.71 37.19
N GLU A 408 20.97 9.01 37.00
CA GLU A 408 21.96 10.04 37.38
C GLU A 408 22.16 10.12 38.91
N TRP A 409 21.11 9.91 39.70
CA TRP A 409 21.21 9.78 41.15
C TRP A 409 22.06 8.57 41.54
N GLY A 410 21.83 7.41 40.92
CA GLY A 410 22.59 6.19 41.16
C GLY A 410 24.08 6.33 40.81
N GLU A 411 24.40 7.03 39.73
CA GLU A 411 25.79 7.34 39.36
C GLU A 411 26.50 8.22 40.39
N ARG A 412 25.79 9.15 41.04
CA ARG A 412 26.36 10.09 42.01
C ARG A 412 26.46 9.54 43.43
N ASN A 413 25.53 8.66 43.82
CA ASN A 413 25.32 8.31 45.23
C ASN A 413 25.66 6.85 45.56
N LEU A 414 25.85 5.97 44.57
CA LEU A 414 26.15 4.57 44.81
C LEU A 414 27.50 4.16 44.21
N PRO A 415 28.19 3.16 44.80
CA PRO A 415 29.32 2.52 44.16
C PRO A 415 28.92 1.94 42.81
N GLN A 416 29.75 2.13 41.79
CA GLN A 416 29.51 1.56 40.46
C GLN A 416 29.97 0.10 40.43
N GLU A 417 29.18 -0.78 41.04
CA GLU A 417 29.50 -2.21 41.08
C GLU A 417 29.31 -2.86 39.70
N VAL A 418 30.27 -3.71 39.33
CA VAL A 418 30.13 -4.59 38.17
C VAL A 418 29.03 -5.61 38.46
N PRO A 419 28.07 -5.84 37.53
CA PRO A 419 27.04 -6.84 37.73
C PRO A 419 27.65 -8.22 38.04
N ARG A 420 27.11 -8.90 39.06
CA ARG A 420 27.55 -10.25 39.41
C ARG A 420 27.28 -11.21 38.26
N THR A 421 28.27 -12.03 37.94
CA THR A 421 28.17 -13.11 36.95
C THR A 421 27.96 -14.45 37.65
N ALA A 422 27.23 -15.36 37.00
CA ALA A 422 27.11 -16.74 37.44
C ALA A 422 28.46 -17.48 37.32
N PRO A 423 28.65 -18.61 38.03
CA PRO A 423 29.87 -19.41 37.91
C PRO A 423 30.21 -19.77 36.45
N PRO A 424 31.50 -19.87 36.08
CA PRO A 424 31.91 -20.18 34.71
C PRO A 424 31.29 -21.48 34.18
N THR A 425 30.63 -21.38 33.04
CA THR A 425 30.00 -22.52 32.35
C THR A 425 30.98 -23.32 31.50
N GLY A 426 32.18 -22.79 31.27
CA GLY A 426 33.16 -23.33 30.33
C GLY A 426 32.86 -23.08 28.84
N LYS A 427 31.71 -22.48 28.52
CA LYS A 427 31.28 -22.19 27.14
C LYS A 427 31.82 -20.84 26.64
N LYS A 428 32.16 -20.78 25.35
CA LYS A 428 32.69 -19.60 24.66
C LYS A 428 31.74 -19.16 23.54
N VAL A 429 31.44 -17.87 23.47
CA VAL A 429 30.57 -17.29 22.44
C VAL A 429 31.26 -16.13 21.73
N ALA A 430 31.23 -16.13 20.41
CA ALA A 430 31.62 -14.98 19.60
C ALA A 430 30.40 -14.13 19.26
N VAL A 431 30.54 -12.81 19.35
CA VAL A 431 29.50 -11.83 19.00
C VAL A 431 30.07 -10.94 17.89
N VAL A 432 29.44 -10.94 16.72
CA VAL A 432 29.83 -10.09 15.58
C VAL A 432 29.00 -8.82 15.60
N GLY A 433 29.64 -7.69 15.89
CA GLY A 433 29.07 -6.35 16.05
C GLY A 433 28.95 -5.92 17.51
N ALA A 434 29.54 -4.78 17.86
CA ALA A 434 29.43 -4.11 19.17
C ALA A 434 28.36 -3.02 19.18
N GLY A 435 27.28 -3.20 18.42
CA GLY A 435 26.07 -2.37 18.51
C GLY A 435 25.20 -2.73 19.71
N PRO A 436 24.03 -2.07 19.88
CA PRO A 436 23.13 -2.33 21.02
C PRO A 436 22.74 -3.82 21.12
N ALA A 437 22.40 -4.47 20.00
CA ALA A 437 22.05 -5.88 20.01
C ALA A 437 23.20 -6.79 20.46
N GLY A 438 24.40 -6.61 19.89
CA GLY A 438 25.56 -7.46 20.21
C GLY A 438 26.05 -7.26 21.64
N LEU A 439 26.10 -6.02 22.11
CA LEU A 439 26.51 -5.73 23.50
C LEU A 439 25.47 -6.21 24.52
N THR A 440 24.17 -6.15 24.23
CA THR A 440 23.14 -6.75 25.10
C THR A 440 23.28 -8.27 25.16
N VAL A 441 23.52 -8.94 24.03
CA VAL A 441 23.82 -10.37 24.00
C VAL A 441 25.08 -10.69 24.82
N ALA A 442 26.14 -9.91 24.68
CA ALA A 442 27.38 -10.12 25.40
C ALA A 442 27.20 -9.96 26.92
N HIS A 443 26.49 -8.91 27.34
CA HIS A 443 26.12 -8.67 28.73
C HIS A 443 25.30 -9.84 29.32
N ASP A 444 24.25 -10.29 28.63
CA ASP A 444 23.36 -11.33 29.15
C ASP A 444 24.02 -12.70 29.21
N LEU A 445 24.90 -13.01 28.25
CA LEU A 445 25.69 -14.24 28.26
C LEU A 445 26.80 -14.20 29.34
N ALA A 446 27.45 -13.06 29.55
CA ALA A 446 28.41 -12.88 30.63
C ALA A 446 27.73 -13.03 32.00
N LYS A 447 26.52 -12.47 32.19
CA LYS A 447 25.71 -12.69 33.40
C LYS A 447 25.49 -14.18 33.69
N LYS A 448 25.33 -15.00 32.64
CA LYS A 448 25.12 -16.45 32.74
C LYS A 448 26.43 -17.25 32.91
N GLY A 449 27.59 -16.58 33.01
CA GLY A 449 28.88 -17.25 33.21
C GLY A 449 29.50 -17.80 31.93
N HIS A 450 29.08 -17.35 30.75
CA HIS A 450 29.73 -17.68 29.48
C HIS A 450 30.89 -16.71 29.20
N ARG A 451 31.97 -17.21 28.58
CA ARG A 451 33.05 -16.35 28.08
C ARG A 451 32.64 -15.76 26.74
N VAL A 452 32.64 -14.43 26.62
CA VAL A 452 32.19 -13.74 25.41
C VAL A 452 33.30 -12.89 24.82
N VAL A 453 33.50 -12.99 23.51
CA VAL A 453 34.37 -12.10 22.73
C VAL A 453 33.53 -11.41 21.66
N VAL A 454 33.56 -10.08 21.63
CA VAL A 454 32.85 -9.23 20.67
C VAL A 454 33.84 -8.74 19.61
N TYR A 455 33.50 -8.89 18.34
CA TYR A 455 34.26 -8.40 17.20
C TYR A 455 33.53 -7.22 16.57
N GLU A 456 34.19 -6.08 16.45
CA GLU A 456 33.62 -4.85 15.89
C GLU A 456 34.51 -4.29 14.78
N ALA A 457 33.91 -3.96 13.65
CA ALA A 457 34.63 -3.44 12.49
C ALA A 457 35.05 -1.98 12.68
N LEU A 458 34.25 -1.18 13.38
CA LEU A 458 34.57 0.20 13.71
C LEU A 458 35.72 0.28 14.74
N PRO A 459 36.48 1.38 14.77
CA PRO A 459 37.55 1.58 15.76
C PRO A 459 37.00 1.79 17.20
N VAL A 460 35.69 1.97 17.35
CA VAL A 460 35.01 2.22 18.62
C VAL A 460 33.81 1.28 18.81
N PRO A 461 33.52 0.83 20.05
CA PRO A 461 32.31 0.07 20.33
C PRO A 461 31.07 0.97 20.43
N GLY A 462 29.89 0.37 20.37
CA GLY A 462 28.58 1.04 20.48
C GLY A 462 27.78 1.09 19.18
N GLY A 463 28.39 0.74 18.03
CA GLY A 463 27.74 0.70 16.73
C GLY A 463 26.98 2.00 16.41
N MET A 464 25.70 1.89 15.99
CA MET A 464 24.87 3.06 15.67
C MET A 464 24.65 4.04 16.84
N MET A 465 24.79 3.60 18.10
CA MET A 465 24.74 4.54 19.24
C MET A 465 25.97 5.45 19.25
N ALA A 466 27.12 4.93 18.86
CA ALA A 466 28.39 5.67 18.80
C ALA A 466 28.49 6.56 17.56
N VAL A 467 28.06 6.08 16.39
CA VAL A 467 28.29 6.80 15.11
C VAL A 467 27.06 7.40 14.46
N GLY A 468 25.85 7.01 14.89
CA GLY A 468 24.58 7.42 14.27
C GLY A 468 23.76 8.43 15.10
N ILE A 469 24.06 8.61 16.38
CA ILE A 469 23.33 9.54 17.26
C ILE A 469 24.25 10.72 17.60
N PRO A 470 23.85 11.98 17.34
CA PRO A 470 24.64 13.16 17.69
C PRO A 470 24.94 13.27 19.19
N GLU A 471 26.13 13.78 19.53
CA GLU A 471 26.61 13.85 20.91
C GLU A 471 25.73 14.70 21.84
N TYR A 472 25.13 15.79 21.33
CA TYR A 472 24.19 16.60 22.12
C TYR A 472 22.94 15.80 22.56
N ARG A 473 22.57 14.75 21.81
CA ARG A 473 21.44 13.88 22.12
C ARG A 473 21.87 12.69 22.98
N LEU A 474 23.03 12.12 22.69
CA LEU A 474 23.64 11.03 23.45
C LEU A 474 25.12 11.34 23.75
N PRO A 475 25.42 11.85 24.97
CA PRO A 475 26.80 12.14 25.36
C PRO A 475 27.67 10.89 25.31
N ARG A 476 28.87 11.00 24.74
CA ARG A 476 29.80 9.87 24.55
C ARG A 476 30.17 9.20 25.86
N GLU A 477 30.35 10.00 26.89
CA GLU A 477 30.65 9.55 28.24
C GLU A 477 29.59 8.62 28.83
N VAL A 478 28.32 8.88 28.55
CA VAL A 478 27.21 8.04 29.04
C VAL A 478 27.30 6.66 28.40
N LEU A 479 27.49 6.60 27.08
CA LEU A 479 27.63 5.35 26.35
C LEU A 479 28.87 4.57 26.82
N ARG A 480 30.01 5.27 26.95
CA ARG A 480 31.29 4.69 27.40
C ARG A 480 31.12 3.97 28.74
N LYS A 481 30.50 4.62 29.74
CA LYS A 481 30.23 3.99 31.05
C LYS A 481 29.31 2.78 30.99
N GLU A 482 28.38 2.70 30.04
CA GLU A 482 27.55 1.48 29.89
C GLU A 482 28.37 0.34 29.29
N ILE A 483 29.26 0.65 28.35
CA ILE A 483 30.15 -0.34 27.72
C ILE A 483 31.20 -0.84 28.73
N GLU A 484 31.83 0.06 29.49
CA GLU A 484 32.81 -0.29 30.54
C GLU A 484 32.20 -1.22 31.60
N ARG A 485 30.91 -1.06 31.92
CA ARG A 485 30.20 -1.97 32.82
C ARG A 485 30.06 -3.37 32.23
N ILE A 486 29.90 -3.50 30.92
CA ILE A 486 29.85 -4.80 30.21
C ILE A 486 31.26 -5.41 30.17
N GLU A 487 32.29 -4.63 29.86
CA GLU A 487 33.68 -5.08 29.87
C GLU A 487 34.12 -5.55 31.27
N GLY A 488 33.71 -4.84 32.33
CA GLY A 488 33.98 -5.21 33.71
C GLY A 488 33.46 -6.60 34.09
N MET A 489 32.47 -7.14 33.36
CA MET A 489 31.94 -8.50 33.54
C MET A 489 32.83 -9.58 32.90
N GLY A 490 33.96 -9.20 32.31
CA GLY A 490 34.88 -10.10 31.60
C GLY A 490 34.56 -10.29 30.12
N VAL A 491 33.72 -9.43 29.54
CA VAL A 491 33.47 -9.39 28.09
C VAL A 491 34.68 -8.75 27.41
N GLU A 492 35.28 -9.45 26.45
CA GLU A 492 36.40 -8.92 25.66
C GLU A 492 35.86 -8.29 24.37
N ILE A 493 36.13 -7.00 24.14
CA ILE A 493 35.69 -6.28 22.94
C ILE A 493 36.91 -5.97 22.07
N ARG A 494 36.92 -6.49 20.84
CA ARG A 494 37.98 -6.30 19.84
C ARG A 494 37.45 -5.41 18.71
N THR A 495 37.88 -4.15 18.71
CA THR A 495 37.55 -3.18 17.66
C THR A 495 38.52 -3.25 16.47
N GLY A 496 38.14 -2.68 15.34
CA GLY A 496 38.93 -2.69 14.10
C GLY A 496 39.06 -4.07 13.43
N ILE A 497 38.18 -5.03 13.75
CA ILE A 497 38.17 -6.37 13.15
C ILE A 497 36.87 -6.57 12.36
N GLU A 498 36.96 -6.64 11.04
CA GLU A 498 35.84 -6.91 10.14
C GLU A 498 35.71 -8.42 9.86
N VAL A 499 34.70 -9.05 10.47
CA VAL A 499 34.39 -10.45 10.23
C VAL A 499 33.90 -10.64 8.79
N GLY A 500 34.57 -11.52 8.05
CA GLY A 500 34.44 -11.70 6.61
C GLY A 500 35.64 -11.18 5.81
N LYS A 501 36.49 -10.34 6.42
CA LYS A 501 37.76 -9.88 5.85
C LYS A 501 38.97 -10.26 6.70
N ASP A 502 38.98 -9.86 7.97
CA ASP A 502 40.10 -10.08 8.89
C ASP A 502 40.03 -11.44 9.58
N VAL A 503 38.80 -11.90 9.87
CA VAL A 503 38.50 -13.24 10.42
C VAL A 503 37.29 -13.79 9.71
N SER A 504 37.31 -15.05 9.29
CA SER A 504 36.17 -15.68 8.62
C SER A 504 35.11 -16.18 9.61
N LEU A 505 33.86 -16.22 9.17
CA LEU A 505 32.77 -16.78 9.99
C LEU A 505 32.99 -18.28 10.31
N ASP A 506 33.63 -19.01 9.40
CA ASP A 506 33.92 -20.44 9.58
C ASP A 506 35.00 -20.69 10.62
N GLU A 507 36.00 -19.81 10.74
CA GLU A 507 36.97 -19.84 11.83
C GLU A 507 36.28 -19.61 13.18
N LEU A 508 35.41 -18.59 13.28
CA LEU A 508 34.66 -18.33 14.50
C LEU A 508 33.77 -19.51 14.90
N ARG A 509 33.14 -20.19 13.94
CA ARG A 509 32.34 -21.40 14.20
C ARG A 509 33.15 -22.59 14.68
N ARG A 510 34.44 -22.65 14.37
CA ARG A 510 35.35 -23.71 14.85
C ARG A 510 35.88 -23.42 16.25
N GLU A 511 36.13 -22.15 16.57
CA GLU A 511 36.74 -21.75 17.85
C GLU A 511 35.72 -21.57 19.00
N TYR A 512 34.48 -21.20 18.67
CA TYR A 512 33.45 -20.87 19.65
C TYR A 512 32.30 -21.88 19.64
N ASP A 513 31.68 -22.11 20.81
CA ASP A 513 30.50 -22.98 20.93
C ASP A 513 29.26 -22.38 20.22
N ALA A 514 29.20 -21.05 20.11
CA ALA A 514 28.16 -20.33 19.39
C ALA A 514 28.69 -19.01 18.82
N VAL A 515 28.05 -18.55 17.74
CA VAL A 515 28.32 -17.26 17.11
C VAL A 515 27.00 -16.50 16.95
N PHE A 516 26.94 -15.29 17.51
CA PHE A 516 25.85 -14.34 17.29
C PHE A 516 26.27 -13.32 16.23
N VAL A 517 25.38 -13.03 15.27
CA VAL A 517 25.65 -12.07 14.19
C VAL A 517 24.69 -10.90 14.32
N GLY A 518 25.22 -9.73 14.71
CA GLY A 518 24.49 -8.49 14.95
C GLY A 518 25.14 -7.30 14.22
N THR A 519 25.32 -7.41 12.90
CA THR A 519 26.04 -6.44 12.05
C THR A 519 25.34 -5.09 11.88
N GLY A 520 24.13 -4.92 12.41
CA GLY A 520 23.37 -3.66 12.37
C GLY A 520 22.91 -3.24 10.97
N ALA A 521 22.26 -2.06 10.91
CA ALA A 521 21.76 -1.43 9.69
C ALA A 521 22.53 -0.13 9.42
N HIS A 522 23.76 -0.29 8.93
CA HIS A 522 24.72 0.82 8.74
C HIS A 522 24.62 1.51 7.37
N ARG A 523 23.67 1.10 6.52
CA ARG A 523 23.47 1.65 5.16
C ARG A 523 22.35 2.68 5.15
N SER A 524 22.57 3.79 4.46
CA SER A 524 21.53 4.78 4.18
C SER A 524 20.51 4.25 3.17
N ILE A 525 19.27 4.73 3.27
CA ILE A 525 18.21 4.40 2.31
C ILE A 525 18.24 5.46 1.20
N PRO A 526 18.42 5.10 -0.07
CA PRO A 526 18.37 6.06 -1.18
C PRO A 526 16.95 6.62 -1.34
N LEU A 527 16.84 7.87 -1.79
CA LEU A 527 15.55 8.54 -2.00
C LEU A 527 14.92 8.15 -3.34
N GLY A 528 15.70 7.65 -4.29
CA GLY A 528 15.24 7.26 -5.62
C GLY A 528 14.90 8.46 -6.51
N VAL A 529 15.47 9.64 -6.21
CA VAL A 529 15.16 10.89 -6.93
C VAL A 529 16.27 11.29 -7.90
N PRO A 530 15.96 11.89 -9.06
CA PRO A 530 16.97 12.35 -10.01
C PRO A 530 17.98 13.31 -9.36
N GLY A 531 19.28 13.00 -9.51
CA GLY A 531 20.37 13.81 -8.98
C GLY A 531 20.89 13.40 -7.60
N GLU A 532 20.36 12.35 -6.97
CA GLU A 532 20.80 11.88 -5.65
C GLU A 532 22.25 11.35 -5.60
N GLY A 533 22.86 11.06 -6.76
CA GLY A 533 24.27 10.64 -6.90
C GLY A 533 25.23 11.75 -7.34
N LYS A 534 24.81 13.02 -7.37
CA LYS A 534 25.68 14.13 -7.78
C LYS A 534 26.74 14.45 -6.72
N GLU A 535 27.86 14.99 -7.17
CA GLU A 535 28.90 15.55 -6.30
C GLU A 535 28.31 16.59 -5.35
N GLY A 536 28.64 16.50 -4.06
CA GLY A 536 28.09 17.34 -2.99
C GLY A 536 26.84 16.76 -2.29
N VAL A 537 26.20 15.72 -2.82
CA VAL A 537 25.12 15.01 -2.12
C VAL A 537 25.73 13.97 -1.18
N VAL A 538 25.53 14.15 0.13
CA VAL A 538 26.06 13.26 1.16
C VAL A 538 24.93 12.57 1.90
N GLN A 539 25.06 11.25 2.07
CA GLN A 539 24.12 10.46 2.85
C GLN A 539 24.26 10.75 4.34
N ALA A 540 23.13 10.88 5.04
CA ALA A 540 23.12 11.31 6.45
C ALA A 540 23.96 10.40 7.37
N LEU A 541 23.88 9.08 7.20
CA LEU A 541 24.64 8.15 8.05
C LEU A 541 26.13 8.17 7.76
N ASP A 542 26.53 8.46 6.51
CA ASP A 542 27.93 8.56 6.13
C ASP A 542 28.56 9.82 6.71
N LEU A 543 27.83 10.95 6.63
CA LEU A 543 28.25 12.20 7.26
C LEU A 543 28.40 12.04 8.77
N LEU A 544 27.35 11.53 9.44
CA LEU A 544 27.38 11.33 10.89
C LEU A 544 28.52 10.40 11.30
N ARG A 545 28.77 9.32 10.55
CA ARG A 545 29.89 8.42 10.85
C ARG A 545 31.23 9.12 10.71
N ARG A 546 31.46 9.88 9.64
CA ARG A 546 32.74 10.60 9.43
C ARG A 546 33.01 11.56 10.56
N VAL A 547 32.04 12.41 10.89
CA VAL A 547 32.16 13.41 11.97
C VAL A 547 32.48 12.74 13.30
N HIS A 548 31.79 11.65 13.64
CA HIS A 548 32.02 10.95 14.92
C HIS A 548 33.34 10.16 14.98
N LEU A 549 33.95 9.85 13.84
CA LEU A 549 35.25 9.19 13.77
C LEU A 549 36.41 10.18 13.54
N GLY A 550 36.15 11.49 13.65
CA GLY A 550 37.17 12.54 13.54
C GLY A 550 37.54 12.93 12.11
N GLY A 551 36.67 12.64 11.13
CA GLY A 551 36.79 13.15 9.76
C GLY A 551 36.04 14.48 9.59
N ASP A 552 36.55 15.32 8.69
CA ASP A 552 35.92 16.58 8.25
C ASP A 552 34.66 16.36 7.39
#